data_AF-A0A925X2G9-F1
#
_entry.id   AF-A0A925X2G9-F1
#
_cell.length_a   1.000
_cell.length_b   1.000
_cell.length_c   1.000
_cell.angle_alpha   90.00
_cell.angle_beta   90.00
_cell.angle_gamma   90.00
#
_symmetry.space_group_name_H-M   'P 1'
#
loop_
_entity.id
_entity.type
_entity.pdbx_description
1 polymer ?
#
loop_
_entity_poly.entity_id
_entity_poly.type
_entity_poly.pdbx_seq_one_letter_code
_entity_poly.pdbx_strand_id
1 'polypeptide(L)'
;MTNEVFSRIAWLMVLLLSSFAIAAPPDFGPNVVVLDPSMTDLQARIDAVYAKSEANQFGSERYAFLFKPGKYDLDVKVGFYTHVAGLGRSPDDVDITGAVRAKATWMKGNATCNFWRSVENFSVTPTLENNTNVWAVSQGVAMRRAHIKGNINLWDGGWSSGGFLADSKIDGVITSGSQQQWLSRNSEWTEWRGGNWNMVFVGVKNPPAGEFPEKPYTVIEKTPLIREKPYLFIDEAGQYFVMVPELRTEGTQGITWAAGANPGKAISIDDFFIARADRDNAATINAALESGKHLLLTPGIYHLDSA
;
A
#
# COMPACT_ATOMS: atom_id res chain seq x y z
N MET A 1 42.55 37.60 -54.88
CA MET A 1 42.64 37.70 -53.40
C MET A 1 41.45 38.52 -52.91
N THR A 2 40.77 38.02 -51.88
CA THR A 2 39.70 38.64 -51.06
C THR A 2 38.36 38.94 -51.75
N ASN A 3 37.18 38.73 -51.19
CA ASN A 3 36.67 37.95 -50.05
C ASN A 3 35.14 37.93 -50.16
N GLU A 4 34.52 36.87 -49.63
CA GLU A 4 33.08 36.65 -49.48
C GLU A 4 32.39 37.67 -48.56
N VAL A 5 31.08 37.91 -48.76
CA VAL A 5 30.11 38.09 -47.66
C VAL A 5 28.74 37.52 -48.07
N PHE A 6 28.43 36.31 -47.60
CA PHE A 6 27.05 35.82 -47.48
C PHE A 6 26.53 36.19 -46.08
N SER A 7 25.43 36.96 -46.04
CA SER A 7 24.70 37.26 -44.80
C SER A 7 23.78 36.10 -44.44
N ARG A 8 23.95 35.48 -43.26
CA ARG A 8 23.01 34.55 -42.65
C ARG A 8 22.40 35.17 -41.40
N ILE A 9 21.10 35.40 -41.45
CA ILE A 9 20.25 35.79 -40.32
C ILE A 9 19.98 34.53 -39.48
N ALA A 10 20.40 34.54 -38.21
CA ALA A 10 20.04 33.51 -37.24
C ALA A 10 18.84 34.00 -36.40
N TRP A 11 17.73 33.26 -36.47
CA TRP A 11 16.59 33.44 -35.57
C TRP A 11 16.91 32.79 -34.22
N LEU A 12 16.90 33.59 -33.15
CA LEU A 12 17.05 33.12 -31.78
C LEU A 12 15.65 32.72 -31.25
N MET A 13 15.37 31.42 -31.18
CA MET A 13 14.22 30.90 -30.42
C MET A 13 14.59 30.87 -28.94
N VAL A 14 13.96 31.73 -28.13
CA VAL A 14 14.05 31.66 -26.68
C VAL A 14 13.07 30.59 -26.20
N LEU A 15 13.59 29.42 -25.83
CA LEU A 15 12.83 28.42 -25.06
C LEU A 15 12.69 28.94 -23.63
N LEU A 16 11.48 29.38 -23.26
CA LEU A 16 11.08 29.51 -21.87
C LEU A 16 10.96 28.10 -21.27
N LEU A 17 12.02 27.65 -20.61
CA LEU A 17 11.97 26.53 -19.68
C LEU A 17 11.17 26.98 -18.46
N SER A 18 9.87 26.72 -18.46
CA SER A 18 9.08 26.75 -17.24
C SER A 18 9.65 25.68 -16.30
N SER A 19 10.40 26.10 -15.28
CA SER A 19 10.76 25.22 -14.18
C SER A 19 9.46 24.83 -13.49
N PHE A 20 8.96 23.62 -13.72
CA PHE A 20 7.91 23.04 -12.90
C PHE A 20 8.50 22.88 -11.49
N ALA A 21 8.17 23.82 -10.60
CA ALA A 21 8.47 23.66 -9.20
C ALA A 21 7.66 22.46 -8.70
N ILE A 22 8.36 21.39 -8.30
CA ILE A 22 7.73 20.25 -7.63
C ILE A 22 7.00 20.81 -6.41
N ALA A 23 5.68 20.57 -6.33
CA ALA A 23 4.90 20.98 -5.17
C ALA A 23 5.48 20.34 -3.92
N ALA A 24 5.69 21.14 -2.87
CA ALA A 24 6.09 20.61 -1.57
C ALA A 24 5.01 19.62 -1.09
N PRO A 25 5.38 18.50 -0.46
CA PRO A 25 4.38 17.59 0.09
C PRO A 25 3.51 18.32 1.12
N PRO A 26 2.21 17.98 1.20
CA PRO A 26 1.38 18.44 2.30
C PRO A 26 2.01 18.10 3.66
N ASP A 27 1.78 18.94 4.66
CA ASP A 27 2.24 18.64 6.03
C ASP A 27 1.40 17.49 6.61
N PHE A 28 1.88 16.27 6.41
CA PHE A 28 1.31 15.06 7.01
C PHE A 28 1.73 14.86 8.47
N GLY A 29 2.44 15.81 9.07
CA GLY A 29 2.96 15.72 10.43
C GLY A 29 4.21 14.82 10.55
N PRO A 30 4.77 14.74 11.76
CA PRO A 30 6.08 14.12 12.01
C PRO A 30 6.09 12.59 11.89
N ASN A 31 4.91 11.97 11.91
CA ASN A 31 4.74 10.52 11.93
C ASN A 31 4.64 9.91 10.52
N VAL A 32 4.67 10.75 9.48
CA VAL A 32 4.67 10.33 8.09
C VAL A 32 6.05 10.58 7.49
N VAL A 33 6.65 9.53 6.96
CA VAL A 33 7.92 9.60 6.24
C VAL A 33 7.63 9.40 4.77
N VAL A 34 7.70 10.49 4.00
CA VAL A 34 7.65 10.44 2.54
C VAL A 34 9.02 10.06 2.01
N LEU A 35 9.10 8.91 1.36
CA LEU A 35 10.34 8.31 0.86
C LEU A 35 10.45 8.59 -0.64
N ASP A 36 11.59 9.12 -1.06
CA ASP A 36 11.92 9.44 -2.45
C ASP A 36 13.13 8.57 -2.86
N PRO A 37 13.16 8.01 -4.08
CA PRO A 37 14.22 7.09 -4.49
C PRO A 37 15.62 7.76 -4.53
N SER A 38 15.69 9.09 -4.52
CA SER A 38 16.96 9.83 -4.45
C SER A 38 17.57 9.89 -3.03
N MET A 39 16.83 9.52 -1.99
CA MET A 39 17.33 9.53 -0.60
C MET A 39 18.34 8.41 -0.37
N THR A 40 19.41 8.70 0.37
CA THR A 40 20.50 7.73 0.64
C THR A 40 20.35 6.98 1.96
N ASP A 41 19.42 7.38 2.83
CA ASP A 41 19.25 6.85 4.19
C ASP A 41 17.91 6.09 4.38
N LEU A 42 17.26 5.70 3.28
CA LEU A 42 15.94 5.05 3.27
C LEU A 42 15.85 3.83 4.20
N GLN A 43 16.79 2.88 4.08
CA GLN A 43 16.80 1.68 4.92
C GLN A 43 16.97 2.01 6.41
N ALA A 44 17.83 2.98 6.74
CA ALA A 44 18.06 3.38 8.12
C ALA A 44 16.80 4.01 8.75
N ARG A 45 16.02 4.78 7.98
CA ARG A 45 14.73 5.34 8.43
C ARG A 45 13.71 4.24 8.72
N ILE A 46 13.62 3.25 7.83
CA ILE A 46 12.74 2.07 8.01
C ILE A 46 13.15 1.29 9.26
N ASP A 47 14.44 1.01 9.41
CA ASP A 47 14.98 0.27 10.54
C ASP A 47 14.76 0.98 11.88
N ALA A 48 14.90 2.31 11.91
CA ALA A 48 14.67 3.11 13.10
C ALA A 48 13.21 3.08 13.57
N VAL A 49 12.23 3.07 12.65
CA VAL A 49 10.82 2.90 12.99
C VAL A 49 10.55 1.46 13.42
N TYR A 50 11.06 0.47 12.70
CA TYR A 50 10.84 -0.94 13.02
C TYR A 50 11.38 -1.31 14.41
N ALA A 51 12.56 -0.80 14.79
CA ALA A 51 13.12 -1.03 16.12
C ALA A 51 12.20 -0.53 17.26
N LYS A 52 11.39 0.49 17.00
CA LYS A 52 10.40 1.02 17.95
C LYS A 52 9.05 0.32 17.86
N SER A 53 8.73 -0.27 16.72
CA SER A 53 7.40 -0.81 16.45
C SER A 53 7.32 -2.33 16.43
N GLU A 54 8.42 -3.07 16.39
CA GLU A 54 8.42 -4.54 16.24
C GLU A 54 7.65 -5.24 17.37
N ALA A 55 7.95 -4.92 18.62
CA ALA A 55 7.35 -5.52 19.81
C ALA A 55 6.41 -4.57 20.57
N ASN A 56 6.03 -3.44 19.95
CA ASN A 56 5.27 -2.38 20.59
C ASN A 56 3.75 -2.55 20.40
N GLN A 57 3.22 -3.62 20.99
CA GLN A 57 1.82 -3.99 20.80
C GLN A 57 0.85 -2.91 21.28
N PHE A 58 1.12 -2.22 22.39
CA PHE A 58 0.16 -1.29 23.00
C PHE A 58 0.68 0.15 23.12
N GLY A 59 1.76 0.49 22.44
CA GLY A 59 2.31 1.84 22.44
C GLY A 59 1.43 2.85 21.70
N SER A 60 1.72 4.12 21.94
CA SER A 60 1.01 5.25 21.33
C SER A 60 1.54 5.63 19.95
N GLU A 61 2.71 5.13 19.57
CA GLU A 61 3.38 5.47 18.32
C GLU A 61 2.58 4.97 17.12
N ARG A 62 2.46 5.81 16.09
CA ARG A 62 1.80 5.51 14.81
C ARG A 62 2.72 6.00 13.70
N TYR A 63 2.87 5.23 12.64
CA TYR A 63 3.78 5.57 11.55
C TYR A 63 3.16 5.31 10.18
N ALA A 64 3.53 6.13 9.20
CA ALA A 64 3.30 5.83 7.79
C ALA A 64 4.58 6.03 6.97
N PHE A 65 4.87 5.08 6.09
CA PHE A 65 5.86 5.21 5.02
C PHE A 65 5.14 5.41 3.71
N LEU A 66 5.38 6.54 3.04
CA LEU A 66 4.77 6.87 1.75
C LEU A 66 5.86 6.91 0.68
N PHE A 67 5.92 5.88 -0.15
CA PHE A 67 6.92 5.75 -1.20
C PHE A 67 6.47 6.49 -2.46
N LYS A 68 7.23 7.50 -2.91
CA LYS A 68 7.00 8.11 -4.22
C LYS A 68 7.22 7.08 -5.34
N PRO A 69 6.61 7.27 -6.53
CA PRO A 69 6.93 6.48 -7.72
C PRO A 69 8.43 6.40 -7.97
N GLY A 70 8.92 5.21 -8.28
CA GLY A 70 10.34 4.93 -8.42
C GLY A 70 10.70 3.50 -8.08
N LYS A 71 12.01 3.23 -8.13
CA LYS A 71 12.61 1.93 -7.81
C LYS A 71 13.41 2.02 -6.53
N TYR A 72 13.32 0.98 -5.73
CA TYR A 72 13.92 0.90 -4.41
C TYR A 72 14.55 -0.48 -4.19
N ASP A 73 15.75 -0.52 -3.62
CA ASP A 73 16.39 -1.75 -3.15
C ASP A 73 16.37 -1.78 -1.62
N LEU A 74 15.31 -2.36 -1.02
CA LEU A 74 15.00 -2.20 0.40
C LEU A 74 14.42 -3.46 1.06
N ASP A 75 14.74 -3.63 2.35
CA ASP A 75 14.04 -4.52 3.28
C ASP A 75 13.05 -3.71 4.13
N VAL A 76 11.81 -3.60 3.67
CA VAL A 76 10.76 -2.83 4.34
C VAL A 76 10.09 -3.69 5.42
N LYS A 77 10.61 -3.58 6.65
CA LYS A 77 10.07 -4.28 7.83
C LYS A 77 8.88 -3.52 8.43
N VAL A 78 7.74 -4.19 8.56
CA VAL A 78 6.48 -3.58 9.02
C VAL A 78 6.13 -4.07 10.42
N GLY A 79 6.29 -3.21 11.43
CA GLY A 79 5.95 -3.47 12.82
C GLY A 79 4.50 -3.10 13.18
N PHE A 80 4.21 -2.99 14.48
CA PHE A 80 2.90 -2.51 14.96
C PHE A 80 2.63 -1.07 14.51
N TYR A 81 1.35 -0.78 14.30
CA TYR A 81 0.82 0.55 13.96
C TYR A 81 1.56 1.28 12.83
N THR A 82 2.01 0.51 11.84
CA THR A 82 2.75 1.01 10.68
C THR A 82 1.95 0.77 9.41
N HIS A 83 1.72 1.84 8.64
CA HIS A 83 1.16 1.78 7.30
C HIS A 83 2.27 1.99 6.26
N VAL A 84 2.40 1.09 5.30
CA VAL A 84 3.30 1.29 4.14
C VAL A 84 2.46 1.48 2.89
N ALA A 85 2.61 2.59 2.19
CA ALA A 85 1.87 2.86 0.96
C ALA A 85 2.79 3.38 -0.14
N GLY A 86 2.56 2.94 -1.38
CA GLY A 86 3.09 3.62 -2.55
C GLY A 86 2.17 4.76 -3.00
N LEU A 87 2.77 5.84 -3.50
CA LEU A 87 2.10 7.02 -4.04
C LEU A 87 1.95 6.96 -5.56
N GLY A 88 2.07 5.76 -6.14
CA GLY A 88 1.80 5.50 -7.54
C GLY A 88 0.33 5.60 -7.90
N ARG A 89 0.02 5.83 -9.18
CA ARG A 89 -1.36 5.63 -9.66
C ARG A 89 -1.65 4.13 -9.74
N SER A 90 -0.66 3.34 -10.12
CA SER A 90 -0.64 1.88 -10.17
C SER A 90 0.37 1.30 -9.14
N PRO A 91 0.18 0.06 -8.66
CA PRO A 91 1.17 -0.60 -7.81
C PRO A 91 2.57 -0.68 -8.43
N ASP A 92 2.65 -0.90 -9.74
CA ASP A 92 3.93 -1.03 -10.44
C ASP A 92 4.72 0.29 -10.59
N ASP A 93 4.11 1.44 -10.28
CA ASP A 93 4.82 2.73 -10.29
C ASP A 93 5.81 2.83 -9.11
N VAL A 94 5.63 2.02 -8.06
CA VAL A 94 6.52 1.90 -6.90
C VAL A 94 7.05 0.47 -6.87
N ASP A 95 8.32 0.28 -7.23
CA ASP A 95 8.93 -1.05 -7.38
C ASP A 95 10.00 -1.28 -6.32
N ILE A 96 9.73 -2.19 -5.39
CA ILE A 96 10.63 -2.53 -4.27
C ILE A 96 11.28 -3.88 -4.57
N THR A 97 12.56 -3.86 -4.90
CA THR A 97 13.40 -5.07 -4.94
C THR A 97 13.94 -5.33 -3.54
N GLY A 98 13.71 -6.52 -2.98
CA GLY A 98 14.00 -6.80 -1.57
C GLY A 98 12.84 -7.49 -0.88
N ALA A 99 12.18 -6.82 0.06
CA ALA A 99 10.97 -7.33 0.71
C ALA A 99 10.10 -6.20 1.27
N VAL A 100 8.80 -6.46 1.38
CA VAL A 100 7.88 -5.71 2.26
C VAL A 100 7.21 -6.70 3.18
N ARG A 101 7.72 -6.81 4.41
CA ARG A 101 7.48 -8.00 5.24
C ARG A 101 7.04 -7.69 6.67
N ALA A 102 6.19 -8.56 7.18
CA ALA A 102 5.90 -8.71 8.60
C ALA A 102 6.29 -10.13 9.01
N LYS A 103 7.28 -10.24 9.91
CA LYS A 103 7.73 -11.50 10.52
C LYS A 103 7.29 -11.57 11.98
N ALA A 104 7.36 -12.75 12.57
CA ALA A 104 6.99 -13.01 13.96
C ALA A 104 8.21 -13.24 14.86
N THR A 105 9.38 -12.73 14.47
CA THR A 105 10.65 -12.88 15.22
C THR A 105 10.52 -12.48 16.69
N TRP A 106 9.89 -11.33 16.97
CA TRP A 106 9.67 -10.82 18.33
C TRP A 106 8.93 -11.79 19.26
N MET A 107 8.11 -12.68 18.69
CA MET A 107 7.37 -13.72 19.40
C MET A 107 7.76 -15.13 18.94
N LYS A 108 9.03 -15.31 18.52
CA LYS A 108 9.63 -16.60 18.16
C LYS A 108 8.84 -17.40 17.12
N GLY A 109 8.36 -16.72 16.07
CA GLY A 109 7.59 -17.31 14.97
C GLY A 109 6.08 -17.37 15.22
N ASN A 110 5.61 -17.07 16.43
CA ASN A 110 4.17 -16.98 16.72
C ASN A 110 3.58 -15.66 16.20
N ALA A 111 2.88 -15.69 15.08
CA ALA A 111 2.26 -14.54 14.46
C ALA A 111 0.86 -14.20 15.02
N THR A 112 0.35 -14.93 16.03
CA THR A 112 -1.00 -14.70 16.60
C THR A 112 -1.21 -13.30 17.19
N CYS A 113 -0.14 -12.54 17.43
CA CYS A 113 -0.21 -11.15 17.90
C CYS A 113 0.28 -10.12 16.87
N ASN A 114 0.54 -10.49 15.62
CA ASN A 114 0.97 -9.55 14.57
C ASN A 114 -0.22 -8.75 14.02
N PHE A 115 -0.67 -7.76 14.79
CA PHE A 115 -1.83 -6.92 14.51
C PHE A 115 -1.46 -5.55 13.93
N TRP A 116 -2.51 -4.78 13.60
CA TRP A 116 -2.52 -3.33 13.39
C TRP A 116 -1.45 -2.80 12.44
N ARG A 117 -1.42 -3.33 11.22
CA ARG A 117 -0.52 -2.88 10.17
C ARG A 117 -1.13 -3.08 8.80
N SER A 118 -0.81 -2.20 7.87
CA SER A 118 -1.34 -2.31 6.50
C SER A 118 -0.26 -1.98 5.48
N VAL A 119 -0.43 -2.56 4.30
CA VAL A 119 0.43 -2.30 3.16
C VAL A 119 -0.41 -2.11 1.90
N GLU A 120 -0.08 -1.10 1.08
CA GLU A 120 -0.81 -0.87 -0.16
C GLU A 120 -0.06 -0.20 -1.32
N ASN A 121 -0.53 -0.48 -2.54
CA ASN A 121 -0.22 0.29 -3.75
C ASN A 121 1.28 0.33 -4.13
N PHE A 122 1.94 -0.83 -4.10
CA PHE A 122 3.32 -1.00 -4.56
C PHE A 122 3.51 -2.39 -5.18
N SER A 123 4.63 -2.57 -5.86
CA SER A 123 5.13 -3.86 -6.30
C SER A 123 6.37 -4.29 -5.52
N VAL A 124 6.55 -5.60 -5.35
CA VAL A 124 7.71 -6.19 -4.67
C VAL A 124 8.30 -7.27 -5.56
N THR A 125 9.60 -7.18 -5.83
CA THR A 125 10.41 -8.27 -6.36
C THR A 125 11.16 -8.90 -5.19
N PRO A 126 10.72 -10.05 -4.65
CA PRO A 126 11.32 -10.61 -3.45
C PRO A 126 12.73 -11.13 -3.74
N THR A 127 13.73 -10.66 -3.01
CA THR A 127 15.13 -11.16 -3.07
C THR A 127 15.64 -11.69 -1.72
N LEU A 128 14.82 -11.55 -0.68
CA LEU A 128 15.10 -12.06 0.66
C LEU A 128 14.28 -13.34 0.94
N GLU A 129 14.61 -14.04 2.02
CA GLU A 129 13.88 -15.24 2.49
C GLU A 129 13.67 -16.29 1.38
N ASN A 130 14.73 -16.61 0.63
CA ASN A 130 14.69 -17.47 -0.55
C ASN A 130 13.72 -16.96 -1.64
N ASN A 131 13.85 -15.67 -2.00
CA ASN A 131 13.02 -14.99 -2.99
C ASN A 131 11.51 -15.10 -2.70
N THR A 132 11.15 -15.02 -1.42
CA THR A 132 9.75 -15.13 -0.96
C THR A 132 9.42 -13.99 -0.01
N ASN A 133 8.36 -13.23 -0.32
CA ASN A 133 7.91 -12.19 0.59
C ASN A 133 7.21 -12.82 1.82
N VAL A 134 7.43 -12.32 3.03
CA VAL A 134 6.81 -12.88 4.25
C VAL A 134 5.80 -11.89 4.83
N TRP A 135 4.53 -12.29 4.87
CA TRP A 135 3.43 -11.53 5.45
C TRP A 135 2.73 -12.35 6.54
N ALA A 136 3.49 -12.67 7.59
CA ALA A 136 3.03 -13.44 8.74
C ALA A 136 2.27 -12.55 9.72
N VAL A 137 0.94 -12.55 9.64
CA VAL A 137 0.07 -11.60 10.34
C VAL A 137 -1.15 -12.27 10.98
N SER A 138 -1.86 -11.52 11.83
CA SER A 138 -3.17 -11.90 12.38
C SER A 138 -4.25 -10.86 12.08
N GLN A 139 -5.18 -10.53 12.98
CA GLN A 139 -6.30 -9.61 12.71
C GLN A 139 -5.88 -8.12 12.72
N GLY A 140 -6.76 -7.24 12.21
CA GLY A 140 -6.50 -5.79 12.15
C GLY A 140 -5.41 -5.42 11.15
N VAL A 141 -5.21 -6.25 10.12
CA VAL A 141 -4.21 -6.06 9.07
C VAL A 141 -4.85 -6.11 7.69
N ALA A 142 -4.17 -5.53 6.70
CA ALA A 142 -4.56 -5.65 5.30
C ALA A 142 -3.37 -5.54 4.36
N MET A 143 -3.36 -6.39 3.33
CA MET A 143 -2.59 -6.16 2.11
C MET A 143 -3.57 -5.82 0.99
N ARG A 144 -3.43 -4.63 0.42
CA ARG A 144 -4.34 -4.14 -0.63
C ARG A 144 -3.53 -3.68 -1.83
N ARG A 145 -4.01 -3.91 -3.05
CA ARG A 145 -3.43 -3.24 -4.22
C ARG A 145 -1.91 -3.47 -4.34
N ALA A 146 -1.45 -4.68 -4.03
CA ALA A 146 -0.04 -5.05 -4.06
C ALA A 146 0.25 -5.95 -5.27
N HIS A 147 1.44 -5.82 -5.84
CA HIS A 147 1.93 -6.73 -6.88
C HIS A 147 3.19 -7.45 -6.38
N ILE A 148 3.05 -8.69 -5.94
CA ILE A 148 4.19 -9.52 -5.54
C ILE A 148 4.68 -10.27 -6.78
N LYS A 149 5.81 -9.85 -7.32
CA LYS A 149 6.49 -10.44 -8.48
C LYS A 149 7.27 -11.70 -8.07
N GLY A 150 6.59 -12.61 -7.37
CA GLY A 150 7.21 -13.80 -6.76
C GLY A 150 6.27 -14.51 -5.78
N ASN A 151 6.86 -15.29 -4.87
CA ASN A 151 6.11 -16.05 -3.87
C ASN A 151 5.80 -15.20 -2.63
N ILE A 152 4.77 -15.60 -1.89
CA ILE A 152 4.45 -15.04 -0.57
C ILE A 152 4.12 -16.14 0.44
N ASN A 153 4.70 -16.03 1.64
CA ASN A 153 4.34 -16.83 2.81
C ASN A 153 3.48 -16.00 3.76
N LEU A 154 2.35 -16.55 4.20
CA LEU A 154 1.43 -15.89 5.15
C LEU A 154 1.71 -16.29 6.61
N TRP A 155 2.84 -16.94 6.86
CA TRP A 155 3.24 -17.49 8.15
C TRP A 155 4.76 -17.40 8.31
N ASP A 156 5.25 -17.65 9.52
CA ASP A 156 6.68 -17.56 9.86
C ASP A 156 7.08 -18.71 10.82
N GLY A 157 6.70 -19.94 10.47
CA GLY A 157 7.08 -21.15 11.20
C GLY A 157 6.23 -21.51 12.43
N GLY A 158 5.53 -20.55 13.05
CA GLY A 158 4.67 -20.76 14.23
C GLY A 158 3.17 -20.61 13.96
N TRP A 159 2.36 -20.37 15.00
CA TRP A 159 0.92 -20.15 14.86
C TRP A 159 0.57 -18.82 14.20
N SER A 160 -0.53 -18.76 13.46
CA SER A 160 -1.00 -17.54 12.80
C SER A 160 -2.53 -17.53 12.63
N SER A 161 -3.14 -16.33 12.67
CA SER A 161 -4.61 -16.16 12.68
C SER A 161 -5.06 -14.91 11.93
N GLY A 162 -4.53 -14.74 10.72
CA GLY A 162 -4.90 -13.71 9.75
C GLY A 162 -6.21 -14.05 9.05
N GLY A 163 -6.49 -13.44 7.91
CA GLY A 163 -5.84 -12.28 7.33
C GLY A 163 -6.66 -11.80 6.14
N PHE A 164 -6.34 -10.60 5.64
CA PHE A 164 -7.11 -9.97 4.58
C PHE A 164 -6.20 -9.53 3.43
N LEU A 165 -6.50 -10.02 2.22
CA LEU A 165 -5.80 -9.70 0.99
C LEU A 165 -6.82 -9.27 -0.07
N ALA A 166 -6.62 -8.10 -0.68
CA ALA A 166 -7.56 -7.61 -1.68
C ALA A 166 -6.89 -6.88 -2.84
N ASP A 167 -7.53 -6.90 -4.01
CA ASP A 167 -7.10 -6.12 -5.17
C ASP A 167 -5.62 -6.33 -5.52
N SER A 168 -5.07 -7.53 -5.29
CA SER A 168 -3.63 -7.78 -5.36
C SER A 168 -3.29 -8.89 -6.36
N LYS A 169 -2.11 -8.81 -6.93
CA LYS A 169 -1.55 -9.78 -7.87
C LYS A 169 -0.32 -10.44 -7.28
N ILE A 170 -0.28 -11.77 -7.31
CA ILE A 170 0.86 -12.55 -6.83
C ILE A 170 1.30 -13.45 -7.99
N ASP A 171 2.43 -13.14 -8.60
CA ASP A 171 2.92 -13.88 -9.77
C ASP A 171 3.35 -15.32 -9.44
N GLY A 172 3.65 -15.60 -8.17
CA GLY A 172 4.05 -16.92 -7.69
C GLY A 172 2.99 -17.62 -6.83
N VAL A 173 3.50 -18.37 -5.87
CA VAL A 173 2.71 -19.20 -4.95
C VAL A 173 2.41 -18.43 -3.68
N ILE A 174 1.15 -18.44 -3.26
CA ILE A 174 0.75 -18.07 -1.90
C ILE A 174 0.76 -19.31 -1.02
N THR A 175 1.58 -19.32 0.04
CA THR A 175 1.58 -20.38 1.04
C THR A 175 0.96 -19.89 2.34
N SER A 176 -0.22 -20.41 2.68
CA SER A 176 -0.94 -20.06 3.91
C SER A 176 -0.24 -20.56 5.17
N GLY A 177 0.47 -21.70 5.09
CA GLY A 177 1.14 -22.32 6.22
C GLY A 177 0.16 -22.69 7.33
N SER A 178 0.42 -22.21 8.54
CA SER A 178 -0.38 -22.49 9.75
C SER A 178 -1.61 -21.58 9.92
N GLN A 179 -1.87 -20.67 8.96
CA GLN A 179 -2.96 -19.72 9.06
C GLN A 179 -4.28 -20.42 9.34
N GLN A 180 -4.91 -20.09 10.47
CA GLN A 180 -6.19 -20.67 10.88
C GLN A 180 -7.29 -20.38 9.86
N GLN A 181 -7.38 -19.12 9.42
CA GLN A 181 -8.32 -18.67 8.41
C GLN A 181 -7.71 -17.59 7.53
N TRP A 182 -8.37 -17.28 6.40
CA TRP A 182 -7.98 -16.17 5.53
C TRP A 182 -9.14 -15.72 4.64
N LEU A 183 -9.21 -14.42 4.33
CA LEU A 183 -10.09 -13.88 3.30
C LEU A 183 -9.27 -13.19 2.20
N SER A 184 -9.38 -13.70 0.99
CA SER A 184 -8.86 -13.08 -0.22
C SER A 184 -10.00 -12.65 -1.14
N ARG A 185 -9.96 -11.42 -1.65
CA ARG A 185 -10.97 -10.96 -2.63
C ARG A 185 -10.39 -10.20 -3.80
N ASN A 186 -11.04 -10.28 -4.97
CA ASN A 186 -10.67 -9.48 -6.16
C ASN A 186 -9.18 -9.52 -6.46
N SER A 187 -8.57 -10.70 -6.40
CA SER A 187 -7.12 -10.87 -6.48
C SER A 187 -6.79 -11.99 -7.47
N GLU A 188 -5.53 -12.03 -7.89
CA GLU A 188 -5.05 -12.95 -8.91
C GLU A 188 -3.73 -13.57 -8.47
N TRP A 189 -3.56 -14.87 -8.68
CA TRP A 189 -2.29 -15.55 -8.42
C TRP A 189 -2.07 -16.79 -9.27
N THR A 190 -0.82 -17.27 -9.30
CA THR A 190 -0.47 -18.51 -10.01
C THR A 190 -0.86 -19.75 -9.24
N GLU A 191 -0.71 -19.78 -7.91
CA GLU A 191 -1.09 -20.93 -7.09
C GLU A 191 -1.37 -20.53 -5.64
N TRP A 192 -2.32 -21.21 -5.02
CA TRP A 192 -2.53 -21.18 -3.57
C TRP A 192 -2.22 -22.54 -2.94
N ARG A 193 -1.41 -22.57 -1.88
CA ARG A 193 -1.05 -23.76 -1.11
C ARG A 193 -1.47 -23.66 0.35
N GLY A 194 -2.01 -24.78 0.84
CA GLY A 194 -2.41 -24.97 2.23
C GLY A 194 -3.80 -24.44 2.55
N GLY A 195 -4.29 -24.86 3.72
CA GLY A 195 -5.60 -24.51 4.26
C GLY A 195 -5.73 -25.18 5.61
N ASN A 196 -6.18 -24.44 6.62
CA ASN A 196 -6.40 -24.98 7.96
C ASN A 196 -7.91 -25.07 8.23
N TRP A 197 -8.53 -24.06 8.83
CA TRP A 197 -9.94 -24.14 9.22
C TRP A 197 -10.88 -23.51 8.19
N ASN A 198 -10.55 -22.33 7.67
CA ASN A 198 -11.44 -21.61 6.76
C ASN A 198 -10.70 -20.63 5.84
N MET A 199 -10.53 -20.96 4.57
CA MET A 199 -9.98 -20.06 3.54
C MET A 199 -11.10 -19.63 2.59
N VAL A 200 -11.38 -18.33 2.56
CA VAL A 200 -12.48 -17.74 1.79
C VAL A 200 -11.91 -16.95 0.61
N PHE A 201 -12.42 -17.23 -0.58
CA PHE A 201 -12.00 -16.63 -1.84
C PHE A 201 -13.22 -16.02 -2.53
N VAL A 202 -13.23 -14.70 -2.74
CA VAL A 202 -14.38 -14.00 -3.35
C VAL A 202 -13.92 -13.17 -4.54
N GLY A 203 -14.39 -13.45 -5.75
CA GLY A 203 -13.93 -12.71 -6.93
C GLY A 203 -12.44 -12.93 -7.22
N VAL A 204 -11.88 -14.06 -6.82
CA VAL A 204 -10.47 -14.40 -7.04
C VAL A 204 -10.32 -15.09 -8.40
N LYS A 205 -9.28 -14.72 -9.16
CA LYS A 205 -8.85 -15.54 -10.30
C LYS A 205 -7.91 -16.63 -9.81
N ASN A 206 -8.16 -17.85 -10.28
CA ASN A 206 -7.40 -19.05 -9.92
C ASN A 206 -7.42 -19.42 -8.42
N PRO A 207 -8.61 -19.50 -7.78
CA PRO A 207 -8.72 -20.03 -6.41
C PRO A 207 -8.25 -21.50 -6.36
N PRO A 208 -7.85 -22.03 -5.19
CA PRO A 208 -7.47 -23.43 -5.08
C PRO A 208 -8.65 -24.36 -5.40
N ALA A 209 -8.36 -25.53 -5.96
CA ALA A 209 -9.38 -26.55 -6.24
C ALA A 209 -9.87 -27.26 -4.97
N GLY A 210 -11.11 -27.76 -5.03
CA GLY A 210 -11.81 -28.39 -3.92
C GLY A 210 -12.68 -27.39 -3.15
N GLU A 211 -13.53 -27.91 -2.28
CA GLU A 211 -14.56 -27.15 -1.58
C GLU A 211 -14.81 -27.74 -0.19
N PHE A 212 -15.52 -26.99 0.63
CA PHE A 212 -15.94 -27.41 1.96
C PHE A 212 -17.01 -28.50 1.90
N PRO A 213 -16.94 -29.56 2.75
CA PRO A 213 -16.00 -29.75 3.86
C PRO A 213 -14.69 -30.48 3.52
N GLU A 214 -14.55 -31.10 2.33
CA GLU A 214 -13.39 -31.93 1.96
C GLU A 214 -12.08 -31.14 1.95
N LYS A 215 -12.16 -29.88 1.56
CA LYS A 215 -11.12 -28.85 1.73
C LYS A 215 -11.70 -27.69 2.52
N PRO A 216 -10.91 -26.98 3.33
CA PRO A 216 -11.40 -25.84 4.09
C PRO A 216 -11.55 -24.59 3.21
N TYR A 217 -12.08 -24.72 2.00
CA TYR A 217 -12.15 -23.68 0.98
C TYR A 217 -13.60 -23.29 0.71
N THR A 218 -13.90 -22.00 0.84
CA THR A 218 -15.15 -21.40 0.37
C THR A 218 -14.84 -20.49 -0.80
N VAL A 219 -15.37 -20.80 -1.98
CA VAL A 219 -15.10 -20.05 -3.21
C VAL A 219 -16.39 -19.43 -3.73
N ILE A 220 -16.38 -18.10 -3.88
CA ILE A 220 -17.43 -17.31 -4.52
C ILE A 220 -16.80 -16.70 -5.77
N GLU A 221 -17.33 -17.05 -6.95
CA GLU A 221 -16.72 -16.68 -8.24
C GLU A 221 -16.58 -15.16 -8.41
N LYS A 222 -17.58 -14.39 -8.00
CA LYS A 222 -17.65 -12.94 -8.18
C LYS A 222 -17.97 -12.23 -6.87
N THR A 223 -17.32 -11.09 -6.64
CA THR A 223 -17.72 -10.14 -5.59
C THR A 223 -18.91 -9.33 -6.10
N PRO A 224 -20.13 -9.47 -5.55
CA PRO A 224 -21.34 -8.91 -6.16
C PRO A 224 -21.32 -7.39 -6.25
N LEU A 225 -20.96 -6.73 -5.14
CA LEU A 225 -20.92 -5.28 -5.00
C LEU A 225 -19.63 -4.89 -4.30
N ILE A 226 -18.83 -4.04 -4.91
CA ILE A 226 -17.56 -3.61 -4.31
C ILE A 226 -17.12 -2.24 -4.78
N ARG A 227 -16.52 -1.49 -3.87
CA ARG A 227 -15.67 -0.34 -4.17
C ARG A 227 -14.35 -0.55 -3.44
N GLU A 228 -13.22 -0.43 -4.14
CA GLU A 228 -11.92 -0.50 -3.49
C GLU A 228 -11.67 0.71 -2.58
N LYS A 229 -10.77 0.54 -1.62
CA LYS A 229 -10.43 1.60 -0.67
C LYS A 229 -9.82 2.80 -1.42
N PRO A 230 -10.22 4.05 -1.11
CA PRO A 230 -9.49 5.22 -1.57
C PRO A 230 -8.02 5.18 -1.18
N TYR A 231 -7.14 5.71 -2.03
CA TYR A 231 -5.69 5.72 -1.78
C TYR A 231 -5.05 7.04 -2.22
N LEU A 232 -3.99 7.44 -1.52
CA LEU A 232 -3.20 8.63 -1.83
C LEU A 232 -2.24 8.31 -2.98
N PHE A 233 -2.10 9.22 -3.93
CA PHE A 233 -1.11 9.13 -5.01
C PHE A 233 -0.60 10.53 -5.38
N ILE A 234 0.50 10.56 -6.14
CA ILE A 234 1.02 11.78 -6.74
C ILE A 234 0.96 11.69 -8.26
N ASP A 235 0.73 12.82 -8.93
CA ASP A 235 0.86 12.92 -10.37
C ASP A 235 2.31 13.20 -10.81
N GLU A 236 2.52 13.34 -12.12
CA GLU A 236 3.84 13.62 -12.70
C GLU A 236 4.41 14.98 -12.28
N ALA A 237 3.56 15.93 -11.86
CA ALA A 237 3.97 17.24 -11.35
C ALA A 237 4.28 17.20 -9.83
N GLY A 238 4.08 16.05 -9.17
CA GLY A 238 4.23 15.88 -7.73
C GLY A 238 3.07 16.42 -6.90
N GLN A 239 1.93 16.74 -7.52
CA GLN A 239 0.72 17.14 -6.82
C GLN A 239 0.02 15.91 -6.22
N TYR A 240 -0.49 16.06 -5.01
CA TYR A 240 -1.12 14.97 -4.26
C TYR A 240 -2.62 14.90 -4.53
N PHE A 241 -3.11 13.69 -4.67
CA PHE A 241 -4.52 13.38 -4.89
C PHE A 241 -4.93 12.15 -4.10
N VAL A 242 -6.22 12.07 -3.79
CA VAL A 242 -6.84 10.82 -3.33
C VAL A 242 -7.65 10.24 -4.48
N MET A 243 -7.28 9.04 -4.92
CA MET A 243 -8.11 8.27 -5.84
C MET A 243 -9.28 7.69 -5.06
N VAL A 244 -10.49 7.91 -5.54
CA VAL A 244 -11.72 7.25 -5.08
C VAL A 244 -12.14 6.25 -6.17
N PRO A 245 -11.83 4.95 -6.01
CA PRO A 245 -12.21 3.93 -6.99
C PRO A 245 -13.71 3.90 -7.24
N GLU A 246 -14.12 3.52 -8.45
CA GLU A 246 -15.52 3.39 -8.82
C GLU A 246 -16.25 2.28 -8.03
N LEU A 247 -17.54 2.47 -7.78
CA LEU A 247 -18.41 1.40 -7.28
C LEU A 247 -18.74 0.44 -8.42
N ARG A 248 -18.46 -0.85 -8.23
CA ARG A 248 -18.78 -1.91 -9.20
C ARG A 248 -19.93 -2.77 -8.67
N THR A 249 -21.01 -2.84 -9.45
CA THR A 249 -22.29 -3.49 -9.10
C THR A 249 -22.57 -4.79 -9.85
N GLU A 250 -21.87 -5.04 -10.96
CA GLU A 250 -22.20 -6.11 -11.91
C GLU A 250 -21.47 -7.43 -11.63
N GLY A 251 -20.98 -7.63 -10.40
CA GLY A 251 -20.14 -8.77 -10.06
C GLY A 251 -18.71 -8.64 -10.62
N THR A 252 -17.70 -8.75 -9.77
CA THR A 252 -16.30 -8.51 -10.16
C THR A 252 -15.40 -9.69 -9.83
N GLN A 253 -14.36 -9.87 -10.64
CA GLN A 253 -13.32 -10.87 -10.41
C GLN A 253 -11.95 -10.29 -10.79
N GLY A 254 -10.92 -10.66 -10.05
CA GLY A 254 -9.56 -10.16 -10.24
C GLY A 254 -9.37 -8.71 -9.81
N ILE A 255 -8.19 -8.20 -10.14
CA ILE A 255 -7.73 -6.86 -9.76
C ILE A 255 -8.43 -5.75 -10.54
N THR A 256 -8.56 -4.58 -9.92
CA THR A 256 -9.07 -3.34 -10.54
C THR A 256 -8.11 -2.74 -11.54
N TRP A 257 -6.82 -2.95 -11.33
CA TRP A 257 -5.74 -2.24 -12.00
C TRP A 257 -5.09 -3.01 -13.16
N ALA A 258 -5.76 -4.07 -13.61
CA ALA A 258 -5.39 -4.77 -14.84
C ALA A 258 -5.41 -3.79 -16.03
N ALA A 259 -4.45 -3.94 -16.96
CA ALA A 259 -4.29 -3.08 -18.14
C ALA A 259 -4.08 -1.58 -17.85
N GLY A 260 -3.61 -1.21 -16.64
CA GLY A 260 -3.32 0.18 -16.26
C GLY A 260 -4.57 1.03 -15.99
N ALA A 261 -5.77 0.45 -16.03
CA ALA A 261 -7.01 1.13 -15.75
C ALA A 261 -7.18 1.32 -14.24
N ASN A 262 -7.42 2.55 -13.78
CA ASN A 262 -7.85 2.83 -12.41
C ASN A 262 -9.14 3.65 -12.47
N PRO A 263 -10.27 2.99 -12.76
CA PRO A 263 -11.55 3.68 -12.86
C PRO A 263 -11.91 4.27 -11.49
N GLY A 264 -12.15 5.57 -11.46
CA GLY A 264 -12.39 6.32 -10.24
C GLY A 264 -12.25 7.82 -10.44
N LYS A 265 -12.54 8.55 -9.37
CA LYS A 265 -12.39 10.01 -9.31
C LYS A 265 -11.14 10.37 -8.53
N ALA A 266 -10.24 11.13 -9.14
CA ALA A 266 -9.15 11.79 -8.40
C ALA A 266 -9.68 13.07 -7.74
N ILE A 267 -9.43 13.24 -6.46
CA ILE A 267 -9.79 14.43 -5.68
C ILE A 267 -8.49 15.09 -5.23
N SER A 268 -8.33 16.40 -5.45
CA SER A 268 -7.14 17.13 -5.03
C SER A 268 -6.97 17.01 -3.51
N ILE A 269 -5.74 16.86 -3.02
CA ILE A 269 -5.48 16.91 -1.59
C ILE A 269 -5.91 18.24 -0.96
N ASP A 270 -5.98 19.31 -1.75
CA ASP A 270 -6.43 20.63 -1.30
C ASP A 270 -7.90 20.62 -0.88
N ASP A 271 -8.69 19.64 -1.32
CA ASP A 271 -10.08 19.42 -0.89
C ASP A 271 -10.18 18.60 0.41
N PHE A 272 -9.05 18.23 1.02
CA PHE A 272 -8.99 17.51 2.28
C PHE A 272 -8.54 18.41 3.44
N PHE A 273 -9.14 18.19 4.60
CA PHE A 273 -8.58 18.59 5.87
C PHE A 273 -7.63 17.51 6.35
N ILE A 274 -6.34 17.84 6.39
CA ILE A 274 -5.29 16.97 6.91
C ILE A 274 -5.22 17.17 8.43
N ALA A 275 -5.91 16.28 9.14
CA ALA A 275 -5.98 16.32 10.59
C ALA A 275 -4.72 15.71 11.20
N ARG A 276 -4.28 16.28 12.32
CA ARG A 276 -3.17 15.83 13.14
C ARG A 276 -3.59 15.69 14.60
N ALA A 277 -3.24 14.56 15.21
CA ALA A 277 -3.64 14.26 16.58
C ALA A 277 -3.03 15.20 17.64
N ASP A 278 -1.95 15.91 17.31
CA ASP A 278 -1.30 16.87 18.20
C ASP A 278 -1.88 18.29 18.09
N ARG A 279 -2.84 18.51 17.18
CA ARG A 279 -3.42 19.84 16.89
C ARG A 279 -4.93 19.83 16.87
N ASP A 280 -5.53 18.87 16.19
CA ASP A 280 -6.94 18.90 15.81
C ASP A 280 -7.81 18.09 16.77
N ASN A 281 -9.02 18.58 17.00
CA ASN A 281 -10.02 18.02 17.91
C ASN A 281 -11.36 17.82 17.18
N ALA A 282 -12.39 17.39 17.91
CA ALA A 282 -13.72 17.13 17.35
C ALA A 282 -14.29 18.38 16.65
N ALA A 283 -14.19 19.56 17.28
CA ALA A 283 -14.70 20.80 16.73
C ALA A 283 -14.03 21.18 15.39
N THR A 284 -12.69 21.10 15.30
CA THR A 284 -11.98 21.44 14.05
C THR A 284 -12.26 20.44 12.93
N ILE A 285 -12.38 19.14 13.27
CA ILE A 285 -12.70 18.10 12.29
C ILE A 285 -14.13 18.29 11.76
N ASN A 286 -15.08 18.55 12.64
CA ASN A 286 -16.48 18.78 12.27
C ASN A 286 -16.66 20.05 11.44
N ALA A 287 -16.02 21.15 11.82
CA ALA A 287 -16.05 22.39 11.03
C ALA A 287 -15.50 22.18 9.60
N ALA A 288 -14.44 21.37 9.45
CA ALA A 288 -13.90 21.03 8.14
C ALA A 288 -14.91 20.22 7.30
N LEU A 289 -15.53 19.20 7.89
CA LEU A 289 -16.56 18.39 7.23
C LEU A 289 -17.78 19.25 6.82
N GLU A 290 -18.24 20.14 7.71
CA GLU A 290 -19.35 21.08 7.45
C GLU A 290 -19.02 22.06 6.32
N SER A 291 -17.74 22.46 6.18
CA SER A 291 -17.27 23.29 5.08
C SER A 291 -17.15 22.56 3.73
N GLY A 292 -17.45 21.25 3.70
CA GLY A 292 -17.42 20.42 2.50
C GLY A 292 -16.06 19.78 2.21
N LYS A 293 -15.08 19.86 3.12
CA LYS A 293 -13.80 19.16 2.98
C LYS A 293 -13.96 17.67 3.25
N HIS A 294 -13.13 16.87 2.59
CA HIS A 294 -12.87 15.49 3.00
C HIS A 294 -11.91 15.45 4.19
N LEU A 295 -11.73 14.28 4.81
CA LEU A 295 -10.85 14.10 5.96
C LEU A 295 -9.70 13.15 5.63
N LEU A 296 -8.48 13.57 5.95
CA LEU A 296 -7.31 12.69 6.00
C LEU A 296 -6.76 12.72 7.43
N LEU A 297 -6.86 11.61 8.14
CA LEU A 297 -6.30 11.46 9.48
C LEU A 297 -4.84 11.01 9.37
N THR A 298 -3.90 11.88 9.74
CA THR A 298 -2.49 11.50 9.83
C THR A 298 -2.26 10.55 11.02
N PRO A 299 -1.19 9.74 11.01
CA PRO A 299 -0.94 8.75 12.07
C PRO A 299 -0.85 9.40 13.46
N GLY A 300 -1.77 9.01 14.35
CA GLY A 300 -1.84 9.49 15.73
C GLY A 300 -3.02 8.90 16.49
N ILE A 301 -3.15 9.24 17.77
CA ILE A 301 -4.29 8.87 18.62
C ILE A 301 -5.11 10.14 18.86
N TYR A 302 -6.31 10.18 18.30
CA TYR A 302 -7.22 11.32 18.43
C TYR A 302 -8.16 11.07 19.62
N HIS A 303 -8.08 11.92 20.63
CA HIS A 303 -9.06 11.96 21.72
C HIS A 303 -10.13 12.98 21.35
N LEU A 304 -11.35 12.50 21.11
CA LEU A 304 -12.49 13.32 20.70
C LEU A 304 -13.51 13.38 21.84
N ASP A 305 -13.98 14.58 22.16
CA ASP A 305 -14.92 14.86 23.25
C ASP A 305 -16.38 15.00 22.78
N SER A 306 -16.61 15.03 21.46
CA SER A 306 -17.93 15.01 20.84
C SER A 306 -17.96 14.17 19.56
N ALA A 307 -19.18 13.85 19.12
CA ALA A 307 -19.44 13.47 17.73
C ALA A 307 -19.32 14.69 16.81
#